data_AF-Q9ZAT4-F1
#
_entry.id   AF-Q9ZAT4-F1
#
_cell.length_a   1.000
_cell.length_b   1.000
_cell.length_c   1.000
_cell.angle_alpha   90.00
_cell.angle_beta   90.00
_cell.angle_gamma   90.00
#
_symmetry.space_group_name_H-M   'P 1'
#
loop_
_entity.id
_entity.type
_entity.pdbx_description
1 polymer ?
#
loop_
_entity_poly.entity_id
_entity_poly.type
_entity_poly.pdbx_seq_one_letter_code
_entity_poly.pdbx_strand_id
1 'polypeptide(L)'
;MQDLIHLKGAGHMSQYHHLLTSVTPARFKVGQMIGSSGILMGLTLAMYRNVDPDKKEKYKGMFLSAAVAVFLTGVTEPLEYMFMFAALPLYLVYAVVQGLAFASADLIHLRVHSFGNIEFLTKTPMAIKAGLAMDIVNFIVVSVVFGVAMYFITNFMIKKFNLATSGRNGNYDTGDDASDETASNSNAGTANANSQIVKIINLLGGKENISDVDACMTRLRITVTDVAKVGDEAAWKKAGAMGLIVKGNGVQAVYGPKADVLKSDIQDLLDSGVDIPKTDVTAPEEDKTADVSFKGVTEEVATVADGQVLPITQVHDPVFSQKMMGDGFAVEPENGNIYSPVAGLVTSVFPTKHALGLLTDDGLEVLVHVGLDTVALNGAPFSAKVKDGQRVALGDLLLVADLEAIKSA
;
A
#
# COMPACT_ATOMS: atom_id res chain seq x y z
N MET A 1 -40.28 -4.15 -7.27
CA MET A 1 -40.92 -3.29 -6.24
C MET A 1 -41.98 -2.37 -6.83
N GLN A 2 -41.73 -1.66 -7.94
CA GLN A 2 -42.74 -0.79 -8.58
C GLN A 2 -44.01 -1.56 -8.97
N ASP A 3 -43.87 -2.71 -9.64
CA ASP A 3 -45.02 -3.53 -10.03
C ASP A 3 -45.85 -4.01 -8.83
N LEU A 4 -45.19 -4.39 -7.72
CA LEU A 4 -45.87 -4.76 -6.47
C LEU A 4 -46.66 -3.59 -5.90
N ILE A 5 -46.12 -2.37 -5.95
CA ILE A 5 -46.81 -1.16 -5.48
C ILE A 5 -48.00 -0.86 -6.39
N HIS A 6 -47.83 -0.93 -7.70
CA HIS A 6 -48.90 -0.67 -8.68
C HIS A 6 -50.04 -1.70 -8.55
N LEU A 7 -49.73 -2.99 -8.53
CA LEU A 7 -50.72 -4.07 -8.40
C LEU A 7 -51.48 -3.98 -7.08
N LYS A 8 -50.77 -3.69 -5.97
CA LYS A 8 -51.38 -3.49 -4.65
C LYS A 8 -52.26 -2.24 -4.60
N GLY A 9 -51.80 -1.13 -5.18
CA GLY A 9 -52.56 0.13 -5.25
C GLY A 9 -53.80 0.05 -6.15
N ALA A 10 -53.73 -0.75 -7.22
CA ALA A 10 -54.85 -1.00 -8.13
C ALA A 10 -55.82 -2.09 -7.65
N GLY A 11 -55.55 -2.74 -6.50
CA GLY A 11 -56.41 -3.80 -5.94
C GLY A 11 -56.33 -5.16 -6.65
N HIS A 12 -55.37 -5.36 -7.56
CA HIS A 12 -55.16 -6.61 -8.29
C HIS A 12 -54.43 -7.66 -7.43
N MET A 13 -55.10 -8.12 -6.36
CA MET A 13 -54.47 -8.96 -5.33
C MET A 13 -54.04 -10.34 -5.84
N SER A 14 -54.74 -10.95 -6.79
CA SER A 14 -54.34 -12.25 -7.36
C SER A 14 -53.01 -12.17 -8.10
N GLN A 15 -52.84 -11.15 -8.94
CA GLN A 15 -51.59 -10.87 -9.67
C GLN A 15 -50.46 -10.45 -8.72
N TYR A 16 -50.78 -9.68 -7.68
CA TYR A 16 -49.83 -9.32 -6.62
C TYR A 16 -49.27 -10.55 -5.89
N HIS A 17 -50.14 -11.48 -5.46
CA HIS A 17 -49.71 -12.70 -4.78
C HIS A 17 -48.93 -13.61 -5.74
N HIS A 18 -49.39 -13.75 -6.99
CA HIS A 18 -48.65 -14.50 -8.01
C HIS A 18 -47.23 -13.95 -8.21
N LEU A 19 -47.08 -12.63 -8.33
CA LEU A 19 -45.77 -11.99 -8.50
C LEU A 19 -44.86 -12.19 -7.27
N LEU A 20 -45.42 -12.12 -6.06
CA LEU A 20 -44.67 -12.37 -4.81
C LEU A 20 -44.12 -13.79 -4.69
N THR A 21 -44.83 -14.80 -5.23
CA THR A 21 -44.46 -16.22 -5.10
C THR A 21 -43.68 -16.74 -6.30
N SER A 22 -43.91 -16.21 -7.50
CA SER A 22 -43.29 -16.70 -8.74
C SER A 22 -41.93 -16.07 -9.04
N VAL A 23 -41.66 -14.88 -8.52
CA VAL A 23 -40.42 -14.13 -8.83
C VAL A 23 -39.68 -13.77 -7.54
N THR A 24 -38.44 -14.25 -7.44
CA THR A 24 -37.50 -13.95 -6.35
C THR A 24 -36.36 -13.07 -6.86
N PRO A 25 -36.50 -11.74 -6.85
CA PRO A 25 -35.45 -10.83 -7.28
C PRO A 25 -34.31 -10.74 -6.25
N ALA A 26 -33.21 -10.11 -6.64
CA ALA A 26 -32.08 -9.75 -5.77
C ALA A 26 -31.24 -10.91 -5.16
N ARG A 27 -31.52 -12.17 -5.53
CA ARG A 27 -30.76 -13.35 -5.07
C ARG A 27 -29.25 -13.20 -5.21
N PHE A 28 -28.81 -12.71 -6.37
CA PHE A 28 -27.39 -12.48 -6.69
C PHE A 28 -26.89 -11.07 -6.34
N LYS A 29 -27.62 -10.33 -5.49
CA LYS A 29 -27.20 -8.99 -5.04
C LYS A 29 -27.20 -8.84 -3.53
N VAL A 30 -28.21 -9.39 -2.84
CA VAL A 30 -28.38 -9.17 -1.40
C VAL A 30 -27.22 -9.72 -0.57
N GLY A 31 -26.54 -10.78 -1.04
CA GLY A 31 -25.29 -11.25 -0.42
C GLY A 31 -24.19 -10.19 -0.39
N GLN A 32 -24.06 -9.37 -1.45
CA GLN A 32 -23.12 -8.25 -1.47
C GLN A 32 -23.49 -7.17 -0.46
N MET A 33 -24.79 -6.89 -0.29
CA MET A 33 -25.28 -5.93 0.71
C MET A 33 -25.00 -6.40 2.15
N ILE A 34 -25.18 -7.70 2.41
CA ILE A 34 -24.82 -8.33 3.70
C ILE A 34 -23.30 -8.23 3.94
N GLY A 35 -22.52 -8.40 2.86
CA GLY A 35 -21.06 -8.22 2.87
C GLY A 35 -20.63 -6.87 3.42
N SER A 36 -21.08 -5.78 2.78
CA SER A 36 -20.72 -4.42 3.17
C SER A 36 -21.35 -3.93 4.46
N SER A 37 -22.57 -4.39 4.79
CA SER A 37 -23.32 -3.92 5.97
C SER A 37 -23.03 -4.71 7.25
N GLY A 38 -22.58 -5.95 7.11
CA GLY A 38 -22.42 -6.90 8.21
C GLY A 38 -21.04 -7.55 8.27
N ILE A 39 -20.72 -8.39 7.28
CA ILE A 39 -19.50 -9.23 7.28
C ILE A 39 -18.25 -8.38 7.45
N LEU A 40 -18.09 -7.34 6.63
CA LEU A 40 -16.93 -6.46 6.67
C LEU A 40 -16.90 -5.61 7.95
N MET A 41 -18.05 -5.25 8.52
CA MET A 41 -18.09 -4.53 9.80
C MET A 41 -17.57 -5.40 10.95
N GLY A 42 -17.98 -6.67 10.99
CA GLY A 42 -17.47 -7.64 11.96
C GLY A 42 -15.97 -7.93 11.78
N LEU A 43 -15.54 -8.09 10.53
CA LEU A 43 -14.15 -8.30 10.17
C LEU A 43 -13.27 -7.12 10.60
N THR A 44 -13.68 -5.89 10.27
CA THR A 44 -12.98 -4.66 10.64
C THR A 44 -12.86 -4.50 12.15
N LEU A 45 -13.94 -4.75 12.89
CA LEU A 45 -13.90 -4.70 14.35
C LEU A 45 -12.92 -5.73 14.93
N ALA A 46 -12.85 -6.94 14.35
CA ALA A 46 -11.90 -7.97 14.78
C ALA A 46 -10.45 -7.58 14.46
N MET A 47 -10.19 -7.02 13.28
CA MET A 47 -8.87 -6.50 12.91
C MET A 47 -8.43 -5.40 13.88
N TYR A 48 -9.24 -4.35 14.04
CA TYR A 48 -8.94 -3.23 14.94
C TYR A 48 -8.67 -3.70 16.38
N ARG A 49 -9.42 -4.69 16.88
CA ARG A 49 -9.23 -5.18 18.25
C ARG A 49 -7.88 -5.90 18.45
N ASN A 50 -7.32 -6.46 17.38
CA ASN A 50 -6.05 -7.20 17.34
C ASN A 50 -4.86 -6.37 16.82
N VAL A 51 -5.05 -5.10 16.47
CA VAL A 51 -3.95 -4.13 16.27
C VAL A 51 -3.06 -4.10 17.51
N ASP A 52 -1.77 -3.87 17.31
CA ASP A 52 -0.81 -3.80 18.41
C ASP A 52 -1.14 -2.63 19.37
N PRO A 53 -1.03 -2.83 20.70
CA PRO A 53 -1.62 -1.91 21.68
C PRO A 53 -1.14 -0.45 21.57
N ASP A 54 0.13 -0.28 21.24
CA ASP A 54 0.84 0.98 21.00
C ASP A 54 0.34 1.73 19.75
N LYS A 55 -0.15 1.00 18.74
CA LYS A 55 -0.59 1.57 17.45
C LYS A 55 -2.10 1.75 17.35
N LYS A 56 -2.88 1.34 18.35
CA LYS A 56 -4.37 1.36 18.29
C LYS A 56 -4.99 2.72 18.05
N GLU A 57 -4.52 3.78 18.70
CA GLU A 57 -5.09 5.11 18.49
C GLU A 57 -4.82 5.63 17.08
N LYS A 58 -3.62 5.37 16.54
CA LYS A 58 -3.24 5.74 15.17
C LYS A 58 -4.15 5.09 14.11
N TYR A 59 -4.42 3.79 14.24
CA TYR A 59 -5.22 3.06 13.26
C TYR A 59 -6.74 3.23 13.43
N LYS A 60 -7.20 3.79 14.55
CA LYS A 60 -8.61 3.98 14.84
C LYS A 60 -9.31 4.83 13.78
N GLY A 61 -8.68 5.94 13.39
CA GLY A 61 -9.21 6.85 12.36
C GLY A 61 -9.33 6.17 11.00
N MET A 62 -8.27 5.44 10.60
CA MET A 62 -8.24 4.68 9.35
C MET A 62 -9.35 3.63 9.28
N PHE A 63 -9.47 2.76 10.28
CA PHE A 63 -10.50 1.72 10.31
C PHE A 63 -11.91 2.31 10.36
N LEU A 64 -12.13 3.37 11.14
CA LEU A 64 -13.43 4.02 11.23
C LEU A 64 -13.83 4.67 9.91
N SER A 65 -12.92 5.42 9.29
CA SER A 65 -13.16 6.09 8.01
C SER A 65 -13.51 5.08 6.91
N ALA A 66 -12.68 4.04 6.76
CA ALA A 66 -12.93 2.97 5.79
C ALA A 66 -14.24 2.25 6.08
N ALA A 67 -14.52 1.90 7.35
CA ALA A 67 -15.77 1.23 7.72
C ALA A 67 -17.01 2.07 7.38
N VAL A 68 -16.99 3.38 7.66
CA VAL A 68 -18.08 4.29 7.31
C VAL A 68 -18.26 4.37 5.80
N ALA A 69 -17.17 4.52 5.04
CA ALA A 69 -17.23 4.56 3.59
C ALA A 69 -17.85 3.27 3.00
N VAL A 70 -17.36 2.10 3.42
CA VAL A 70 -17.88 0.80 2.96
C VAL A 70 -19.34 0.60 3.36
N PHE A 71 -19.69 0.91 4.60
CA PHE A 71 -21.05 0.75 5.11
C PHE A 71 -22.04 1.63 4.35
N LEU A 72 -21.70 2.90 4.12
CA LEU A 72 -22.61 3.85 3.47
C LEU A 72 -22.73 3.62 1.96
N THR A 73 -21.60 3.40 1.28
CA THR A 73 -21.53 3.36 -0.19
C THR A 73 -21.68 1.95 -0.76
N GLY A 74 -21.31 0.92 0.01
CA GLY A 74 -21.27 -0.47 -0.46
C GLY A 74 -20.05 -0.84 -1.31
N VAL A 75 -19.13 0.09 -1.55
CA VAL A 75 -17.80 -0.16 -2.14
C VAL A 75 -16.96 -0.86 -1.06
N THR A 76 -16.43 -2.06 -1.32
CA THR A 76 -15.84 -2.93 -0.27
C THR A 76 -14.31 -2.88 -0.22
N GLU A 77 -13.70 -2.42 -1.30
CA GLU A 77 -12.27 -2.39 -1.55
C GLU A 77 -11.45 -1.74 -0.42
N PRO A 78 -11.88 -0.59 0.18
CA PRO A 78 -11.11 0.06 1.24
C PRO A 78 -10.83 -0.83 2.46
N LEU A 79 -11.73 -1.77 2.76
CA LEU A 79 -11.53 -2.73 3.86
C LEU A 79 -10.88 -4.02 3.38
N GLU A 80 -11.24 -4.50 2.20
CA GLU A 80 -10.67 -5.74 1.63
C GLU A 80 -9.16 -5.62 1.42
N TYR A 81 -8.67 -4.45 1.03
CA TYR A 81 -7.25 -4.21 0.77
C TYR A 81 -6.40 -4.29 2.05
N MET A 82 -6.98 -4.03 3.22
CA MET A 82 -6.28 -4.09 4.52
C MET A 82 -5.84 -5.51 4.92
N PHE A 83 -6.37 -6.56 4.27
CA PHE A 83 -6.05 -7.94 4.62
C PHE A 83 -5.91 -8.90 3.44
N MET A 84 -6.42 -8.57 2.26
CA MET A 84 -6.40 -9.48 1.10
C MET A 84 -4.99 -9.95 0.72
N PHE A 85 -4.01 -9.05 0.73
CA PHE A 85 -2.63 -9.38 0.34
C PHE A 85 -1.79 -9.89 1.51
N ALA A 86 -2.03 -9.40 2.72
CA ALA A 86 -1.22 -9.74 3.89
C ALA A 86 -1.72 -10.98 4.65
N ALA A 87 -3.00 -11.32 4.50
CA ALA A 87 -3.66 -12.44 5.18
C ALA A 87 -4.52 -13.24 4.21
N LEU A 88 -3.91 -13.76 3.14
CA LEU A 88 -4.60 -14.54 2.10
C LEU A 88 -5.51 -15.67 2.63
N PRO A 89 -5.13 -16.46 3.67
CA PRO A 89 -6.03 -17.46 4.24
C PRO A 89 -7.33 -16.87 4.79
N LEU A 90 -7.26 -15.69 5.41
CA LEU A 90 -8.43 -14.96 5.91
C LEU A 90 -9.32 -14.48 4.75
N TYR A 91 -8.72 -14.05 3.64
CA TYR A 91 -9.44 -13.67 2.43
C TYR A 91 -10.22 -14.83 1.79
N LEU A 92 -9.63 -16.03 1.74
CA LEU A 92 -10.34 -17.21 1.25
C LEU A 92 -11.54 -17.56 2.15
N VAL A 93 -11.38 -17.49 3.47
CA VAL A 93 -12.48 -17.72 4.41
C VAL A 93 -13.57 -16.65 4.26
N TYR A 94 -13.16 -15.39 4.13
CA TYR A 94 -14.07 -14.28 3.83
C TYR A 94 -14.89 -14.55 2.55
N ALA A 95 -14.26 -14.97 1.46
CA ALA A 95 -14.93 -15.27 0.20
C ALA A 95 -15.97 -16.40 0.35
N VAL A 96 -15.68 -17.43 1.15
CA VAL A 96 -16.63 -18.51 1.45
C VAL A 96 -17.81 -17.99 2.27
N VAL A 97 -17.56 -17.20 3.34
CA VAL A 97 -18.61 -16.60 4.16
C VAL A 97 -19.48 -15.65 3.33
N GLN A 98 -18.88 -14.89 2.42
CA GLN A 98 -19.57 -14.05 1.46
C GLN A 98 -20.46 -14.88 0.52
N GLY A 99 -19.97 -16.02 0.01
CA GLY A 99 -20.76 -16.97 -0.77
C GLY A 99 -21.97 -17.53 0.01
N LEU A 100 -21.78 -17.82 1.31
CA LEU A 100 -22.89 -18.24 2.19
C LEU A 100 -23.93 -17.13 2.39
N ALA A 101 -23.51 -15.86 2.42
CA ALA A 101 -24.45 -14.74 2.46
C ALA A 101 -25.30 -14.66 1.19
N PHE A 102 -24.74 -14.94 0.01
CA PHE A 102 -25.54 -15.09 -1.21
C PHE A 102 -26.52 -16.26 -1.13
N ALA A 103 -26.07 -17.42 -0.64
CA ALA A 103 -26.92 -18.59 -0.48
C ALA A 103 -28.09 -18.35 0.51
N SER A 104 -27.92 -17.48 1.51
CA SER A 104 -28.98 -17.14 2.46
C SER A 104 -30.23 -16.54 1.81
N ALA A 105 -30.09 -15.93 0.62
CA ALA A 105 -31.20 -15.36 -0.14
C ALA A 105 -32.23 -16.41 -0.60
N ASP A 106 -31.83 -17.68 -0.66
CA ASP A 106 -32.69 -18.81 -1.03
C ASP A 106 -33.32 -19.50 0.17
N LEU A 107 -32.78 -19.26 1.37
CA LEU A 107 -33.27 -19.81 2.63
C LEU A 107 -34.25 -18.87 3.31
N ILE A 108 -34.00 -17.55 3.20
CA ILE A 108 -34.76 -16.49 3.86
C ILE A 108 -35.19 -15.48 2.81
N HIS A 109 -36.42 -14.95 2.93
CA HIS A 109 -36.90 -13.89 2.05
C HIS A 109 -36.09 -12.60 2.27
N LEU A 110 -35.21 -12.33 1.30
CA LEU A 110 -34.26 -11.21 1.27
C LEU A 110 -34.37 -10.46 -0.07
N ARG A 111 -35.59 -10.05 -0.46
CA ARG A 111 -35.88 -9.45 -1.77
C ARG A 111 -35.60 -7.94 -1.80
N VAL A 112 -34.45 -7.55 -1.27
CA VAL A 112 -34.00 -6.14 -1.21
C VAL A 112 -32.80 -5.97 -2.14
N HIS A 113 -32.79 -4.88 -2.91
CA HIS A 113 -31.71 -4.57 -3.85
C HIS A 113 -31.24 -3.12 -3.69
N SER A 114 -30.02 -2.96 -3.21
CA SER A 114 -29.30 -1.70 -3.17
C SER A 114 -27.79 -1.92 -3.25
N PHE A 115 -27.05 -0.83 -3.39
CA PHE A 115 -25.62 -0.73 -3.29
C PHE A 115 -25.30 0.29 -2.19
N GLY A 116 -24.87 -0.21 -1.04
CA GLY A 116 -24.67 0.58 0.16
C GLY A 116 -25.94 0.86 0.96
N ASN A 117 -25.74 1.35 2.18
CA ASN A 117 -26.82 1.66 3.11
C ASN A 117 -27.55 2.98 2.77
N ILE A 118 -26.90 3.90 2.05
CA ILE A 118 -27.58 5.12 1.59
C ILE A 118 -28.71 4.76 0.62
N GLU A 119 -28.41 3.94 -0.39
CA GLU A 119 -29.44 3.51 -1.36
C GLU A 119 -30.46 2.56 -0.72
N PHE A 120 -30.04 1.72 0.23
CA PHE A 120 -30.97 0.90 1.01
C PHE A 120 -32.01 1.78 1.75
N LEU A 121 -31.55 2.84 2.41
CA LEU A 121 -32.42 3.74 3.17
C LEU A 121 -33.40 4.48 2.25
N THR A 122 -32.95 4.96 1.09
CA THR A 122 -33.84 5.64 0.13
C THR A 122 -34.90 4.70 -0.46
N LYS A 123 -34.60 3.40 -0.60
CA LYS A 123 -35.55 2.38 -1.08
C LYS A 123 -36.44 1.77 0.00
N THR A 124 -36.14 2.00 1.28
CA THR A 124 -36.89 1.44 2.40
C THR A 124 -38.39 1.82 2.38
N PRO A 125 -38.79 3.10 2.16
CA PRO A 125 -40.21 3.45 2.06
C PRO A 125 -40.93 2.73 0.90
N MET A 126 -40.22 2.50 -0.20
CA MET A 126 -40.76 1.79 -1.37
C MET A 126 -40.99 0.30 -1.06
N ALA A 127 -40.03 -0.35 -0.42
CA ALA A 127 -40.14 -1.74 0.00
C ALA A 127 -41.30 -1.94 1.00
N ILE A 128 -41.49 -1.02 1.94
CA ILE A 128 -42.63 -1.04 2.88
C ILE A 128 -43.96 -0.94 2.13
N LYS A 129 -44.10 0.01 1.20
CA LYS A 129 -45.31 0.14 0.36
C LYS A 129 -45.60 -1.13 -0.43
N ALA A 130 -44.55 -1.77 -0.97
CA ALA A 130 -44.63 -3.04 -1.70
C ALA A 130 -45.02 -4.26 -0.83
N GLY A 131 -45.07 -4.11 0.50
CA GLY A 131 -45.37 -5.21 1.44
C GLY A 131 -44.15 -6.06 1.84
N LEU A 132 -42.93 -5.56 1.59
CA LEU A 132 -41.67 -6.26 1.85
C LEU A 132 -41.02 -5.81 3.18
N ALA A 133 -41.83 -5.39 4.15
CA ALA A 133 -41.31 -4.92 5.44
C ALA A 133 -40.56 -6.03 6.20
N MET A 134 -41.01 -7.28 6.11
CA MET A 134 -40.32 -8.41 6.73
C MET A 134 -38.98 -8.73 6.06
N ASP A 135 -38.85 -8.54 4.75
CA ASP A 135 -37.57 -8.71 4.05
C ASP A 135 -36.51 -7.71 4.54
N ILE A 136 -36.91 -6.48 4.91
CA ILE A 136 -36.02 -5.48 5.53
C ILE A 136 -35.54 -5.95 6.90
N VAL A 137 -36.46 -6.44 7.75
CA VAL A 137 -36.12 -6.95 9.08
C VAL A 137 -35.17 -8.15 8.96
N ASN A 138 -35.49 -9.10 8.07
CA ASN A 138 -34.65 -10.25 7.78
C ASN A 138 -33.25 -9.82 7.33
N PHE A 139 -33.15 -8.83 6.43
CA PHE A 139 -31.87 -8.30 5.96
C PHE A 139 -31.01 -7.76 7.12
N ILE A 140 -31.59 -6.98 8.03
CA ILE A 140 -30.87 -6.44 9.19
C ILE A 140 -30.40 -7.58 10.10
N VAL A 141 -31.29 -8.51 10.44
CA VAL A 141 -30.96 -9.65 11.33
C VAL A 141 -29.85 -10.51 10.72
N VAL A 142 -29.98 -10.88 9.44
CA VAL A 142 -28.97 -11.69 8.73
C VAL A 142 -27.64 -10.95 8.67
N SER A 143 -27.64 -9.64 8.36
CA SER A 143 -26.42 -8.83 8.33
C SER A 143 -25.70 -8.81 9.69
N VAL A 144 -26.44 -8.64 10.78
CA VAL A 144 -25.88 -8.68 12.14
C VAL A 144 -25.33 -10.07 12.47
N VAL A 145 -26.06 -11.14 12.16
CA VAL A 145 -25.61 -12.53 12.41
C VAL A 145 -24.31 -12.83 11.66
N PHE A 146 -24.24 -12.48 10.38
CA PHE A 146 -23.02 -12.65 9.58
C PHE A 146 -21.87 -11.78 10.07
N GLY A 147 -22.13 -10.54 10.50
CA GLY A 147 -21.13 -9.67 11.09
C GLY A 147 -20.56 -10.24 12.39
N VAL A 148 -21.41 -10.71 13.29
CA VAL A 148 -20.98 -11.35 14.56
C VAL A 148 -20.20 -12.63 14.28
N ALA A 149 -20.69 -13.49 13.37
CA ALA A 149 -19.98 -14.70 12.98
C ALA A 149 -18.60 -14.37 12.40
N MET A 150 -18.51 -13.39 11.50
CA MET A 150 -17.25 -12.98 10.90
C MET A 150 -16.28 -12.40 11.93
N TYR A 151 -16.78 -11.61 12.89
CA TYR A 151 -15.95 -11.11 13.99
C TYR A 151 -15.24 -12.24 14.73
N PHE A 152 -15.96 -13.30 15.13
CA PHE A 152 -15.38 -14.42 15.85
C PHE A 152 -14.42 -15.24 14.98
N ILE A 153 -14.79 -15.51 13.72
CA ILE A 153 -13.93 -16.22 12.76
C ILE A 153 -12.61 -15.45 12.57
N THR A 154 -12.69 -14.17 12.24
CA THR A 154 -11.52 -13.32 12.02
C THR A 154 -10.66 -13.20 13.28
N ASN A 155 -11.28 -12.93 14.44
CA ASN A 155 -10.54 -12.82 15.70
C ASN A 155 -9.84 -14.13 16.08
N PHE A 156 -10.48 -15.28 15.85
CA PHE A 156 -9.86 -16.58 16.05
C PHE A 156 -8.68 -16.79 15.09
N MET A 157 -8.86 -16.52 13.80
CA MET A 157 -7.82 -16.70 12.79
C MET A 157 -6.61 -15.81 13.02
N ILE A 158 -6.82 -14.52 13.33
CA ILE A 158 -5.73 -13.57 13.62
C ILE A 158 -4.89 -14.07 14.80
N LYS A 159 -5.54 -14.49 15.90
CA LYS A 159 -4.83 -14.96 17.10
C LYS A 159 -4.18 -16.32 16.91
N LYS A 160 -4.84 -17.25 16.23
CA LYS A 160 -4.37 -18.63 16.08
C LYS A 160 -3.23 -18.77 15.08
N PHE A 161 -3.29 -18.02 13.98
CA PHE A 161 -2.31 -18.10 12.89
C PHE A 161 -1.35 -16.91 12.85
N ASN A 162 -1.42 -16.01 13.84
CA ASN A 162 -0.62 -14.80 13.93
C ASN A 162 -0.61 -13.99 12.62
N LEU A 163 -1.79 -13.74 12.06
CA LEU A 163 -1.93 -13.10 10.75
C LEU A 163 -1.50 -11.62 10.80
N ALA A 164 -0.81 -11.17 9.76
CA ALA A 164 -0.34 -9.78 9.60
C ALA A 164 -1.44 -8.88 9.03
N THR A 165 -2.46 -8.59 9.83
CA THR A 165 -3.50 -7.58 9.49
C THR A 165 -2.96 -6.16 9.68
N SER A 166 -3.51 -5.16 8.98
CA SER A 166 -3.08 -3.76 9.13
C SER A 166 -2.99 -3.33 10.61
N GLY A 167 -1.84 -2.79 10.99
CA GLY A 167 -1.50 -2.41 12.37
C GLY A 167 -0.98 -3.55 13.25
N ARG A 168 -0.54 -4.69 12.67
CA ARG A 168 -0.05 -5.86 13.41
C ARG A 168 1.03 -6.63 12.65
N ASN A 169 2.01 -7.19 13.37
CA ASN A 169 2.93 -8.23 12.88
C ASN A 169 3.66 -7.84 11.59
N GLY A 170 4.23 -6.63 11.58
CA GLY A 170 5.00 -6.08 10.45
C GLY A 170 4.16 -5.46 9.33
N ASN A 171 2.84 -5.59 9.34
CA ASN A 171 1.95 -4.89 8.43
C ASN A 171 1.58 -3.52 9.01
N TYR A 172 2.58 -2.63 9.06
CA TYR A 172 2.40 -1.25 9.47
C TYR A 172 2.39 -0.35 8.24
N ASP A 173 1.41 0.55 8.19
CA ASP A 173 1.38 1.66 7.27
C ASP A 173 2.65 2.50 7.50
N THR A 174 3.49 2.55 6.46
CA THR A 174 4.83 3.18 6.43
C THR A 174 4.82 4.70 6.67
N GLY A 175 3.67 5.27 7.04
CA GLY A 175 3.50 6.70 7.24
C GLY A 175 3.94 7.24 8.59
N ASP A 176 4.58 6.47 9.50
CA ASP A 176 5.18 7.09 10.71
C ASP A 176 6.09 6.19 11.58
N ASP A 177 6.55 5.01 11.15
CA ASP A 177 7.69 4.35 11.85
C ASP A 177 9.04 5.06 11.53
N ALA A 178 8.98 6.33 11.09
CA ALA A 178 10.09 7.27 10.92
C ALA A 178 9.98 8.48 11.89
N SER A 179 9.12 8.43 12.92
CA SER A 179 8.97 9.54 13.87
C SER A 179 9.39 9.23 15.31
N ASP A 180 10.32 8.29 15.52
CA ASP A 180 10.91 8.11 16.85
C ASP A 180 12.44 7.92 16.89
N GLU A 181 13.18 8.44 15.89
CA GLU A 181 14.58 8.83 16.13
C GLU A 181 14.92 10.20 15.52
N THR A 182 15.30 11.10 16.43
CA THR A 182 16.01 12.37 16.20
C THR A 182 15.20 13.54 15.66
N ALA A 183 14.47 14.19 16.58
CA ALA A 183 14.27 15.62 16.52
C ALA A 183 15.63 16.34 16.45
N SER A 184 15.99 16.86 15.28
CA SER A 184 16.96 17.94 15.16
C SER A 184 16.64 18.83 13.96
N ASN A 185 16.07 19.99 14.29
CA ASN A 185 16.06 21.27 13.58
C ASN A 185 16.14 21.22 12.04
N SER A 186 14.99 21.38 11.39
CA SER A 186 14.92 22.09 10.11
C SER A 186 13.80 23.15 10.16
N ASN A 187 14.12 24.32 9.61
CA ASN A 187 13.31 25.54 9.71
C ASN A 187 11.87 25.36 9.22
N ALA A 188 10.92 25.78 10.06
CA ALA A 188 9.50 25.87 9.72
C ALA A 188 9.29 26.89 8.58
N GLY A 189 9.01 26.40 7.37
CA GLY A 189 8.57 27.25 6.26
C GLY A 189 8.81 26.71 4.85
N THR A 190 9.63 25.67 4.66
CA THR A 190 10.00 25.21 3.32
C THR A 190 10.00 23.68 3.24
N ALA A 191 9.30 23.14 2.24
CA ALA A 191 9.29 21.71 1.98
C ALA A 191 10.68 21.23 1.56
N ASN A 192 11.08 20.03 1.98
CA ASN A 192 12.39 19.46 1.63
C ASN A 192 12.53 19.37 0.09
N ALA A 193 13.45 20.16 -0.48
CA ALA A 193 13.65 20.29 -1.93
C ALA A 193 14.02 18.95 -2.61
N ASN A 194 14.53 17.97 -1.84
CA ASN A 194 14.90 16.65 -2.34
C ASN A 194 13.75 15.64 -2.34
N SER A 195 12.57 16.00 -1.82
CA SER A 195 11.41 15.11 -1.81
C SER A 195 10.88 14.84 -3.22
N GLN A 196 10.58 13.58 -3.53
CA GLN A 196 9.98 13.14 -4.79
C GLN A 196 8.70 13.94 -5.13
N ILE A 197 7.94 14.32 -4.11
CA ILE A 197 6.69 15.10 -4.23
C ILE A 197 6.98 16.50 -4.78
N VAL A 198 8.03 17.17 -4.26
CA VAL A 198 8.44 18.51 -4.70
C VAL A 198 8.91 18.47 -6.16
N LYS A 199 9.65 17.42 -6.54
CA LYS A 199 10.08 17.21 -7.94
C LYS A 199 8.89 17.03 -8.88
N ILE A 200 7.88 16.25 -8.49
CA ILE A 200 6.66 16.04 -9.28
C ILE A 200 5.88 17.35 -9.46
N ILE A 201 5.72 18.15 -8.41
CA ILE A 201 5.00 19.43 -8.50
C ILE A 201 5.75 20.42 -9.41
N ASN A 202 7.08 20.45 -9.35
CA ASN A 202 7.88 21.29 -10.24
C ASN A 202 7.82 20.79 -11.70
N LEU A 203 7.83 19.47 -11.93
CA LEU A 203 7.60 18.88 -13.25
C LEU A 203 6.23 19.19 -13.83
N LEU A 204 5.24 19.45 -12.98
CA LEU A 204 3.91 19.88 -13.39
C LEU A 204 3.84 21.38 -13.68
N GLY A 205 4.93 22.13 -13.54
CA GLY A 205 4.97 23.58 -13.76
C GLY A 205 4.65 24.42 -12.51
N GLY A 206 4.76 23.82 -11.32
CA GLY A 206 4.49 24.46 -10.03
C GLY A 206 3.04 24.32 -9.56
N LYS A 207 2.78 24.74 -8.31
CA LYS A 207 1.46 24.61 -7.67
C LYS A 207 0.36 25.32 -8.47
N GLU A 208 0.71 26.47 -9.04
CA GLU A 208 -0.17 27.33 -9.83
C GLU A 208 -0.64 26.69 -11.14
N ASN A 209 0.03 25.65 -11.60
CA ASN A 209 -0.31 24.96 -12.84
C ASN A 209 -1.17 23.72 -12.63
N ILE A 210 -1.34 23.26 -11.39
CA ILE A 210 -2.10 22.06 -11.04
C ILE A 210 -3.54 22.48 -10.74
N SER A 211 -4.50 21.86 -11.44
CA SER A 211 -5.93 22.13 -11.25
C SER A 211 -6.66 21.00 -10.52
N ASP A 212 -6.24 19.75 -10.74
CA ASP A 212 -6.83 18.57 -10.10
C ASP A 212 -5.78 17.47 -10.01
N VAL A 213 -5.74 16.78 -8.87
CA VAL A 213 -4.84 15.65 -8.61
C VAL A 213 -5.68 14.44 -8.22
N ASP A 214 -5.64 13.42 -9.06
CA ASP A 214 -6.31 12.14 -8.85
C ASP A 214 -5.35 10.97 -9.07
N ALA A 215 -5.73 9.78 -8.65
CA ALA A 215 -4.95 8.58 -8.87
C ALA A 215 -5.88 7.38 -9.12
N CYS A 216 -5.36 6.44 -9.89
CA CYS A 216 -5.87 5.09 -9.99
C CYS A 216 -4.83 4.11 -9.42
N MET A 217 -5.17 2.83 -9.37
CA MET A 217 -4.32 1.75 -8.80
C MET A 217 -2.83 1.81 -9.14
N THR A 218 -2.46 2.29 -10.34
CA THR A 218 -1.06 2.35 -10.79
C THR A 218 -0.62 3.68 -11.38
N ARG A 219 -1.53 4.66 -11.46
CA ARG A 219 -1.30 5.89 -12.22
C ARG A 219 -1.76 7.12 -11.46
N LEU A 220 -0.87 8.08 -11.33
CA LEU A 220 -1.18 9.43 -10.92
C LEU A 220 -1.74 10.19 -12.13
N ARG A 221 -2.90 10.83 -11.97
CA ARG A 221 -3.62 11.57 -13.01
C ARG A 221 -3.74 13.01 -12.57
N ILE A 222 -3.11 13.91 -13.28
CA ILE A 222 -3.10 15.33 -12.95
C ILE A 222 -3.71 16.10 -14.11
N THR A 223 -4.63 17.01 -13.81
CA THR A 223 -5.09 18.00 -14.77
C THR A 223 -4.29 19.29 -14.57
N VAL A 224 -3.64 19.76 -15.63
CA VAL A 224 -2.85 21.00 -15.61
C VAL A 224 -3.53 22.11 -16.40
N THR A 225 -3.24 23.36 -16.06
CA THR A 225 -3.76 24.53 -16.78
C THR A 225 -2.95 24.80 -18.06
N ASP A 226 -1.63 24.63 -18.00
CA ASP A 226 -0.70 24.85 -19.11
C ASP A 226 0.21 23.64 -19.30
N VAL A 227 0.01 22.94 -20.42
CA VAL A 227 0.76 21.73 -20.77
C VAL A 227 2.20 22.04 -21.17
N ALA A 228 2.49 23.26 -21.64
CA ALA A 228 3.84 23.64 -22.07
C ALA A 228 4.82 23.73 -20.90
N LYS A 229 4.32 23.83 -19.66
CA LYS A 229 5.14 23.84 -18.44
C LYS A 229 5.38 22.44 -17.88
N VAL A 230 4.78 21.41 -18.47
CA VAL A 230 4.96 20.03 -18.03
C VAL A 230 6.29 19.52 -18.56
N GLY A 231 7.12 18.99 -17.65
CA GLY A 231 8.41 18.39 -17.98
C GLY A 231 8.28 17.19 -18.93
N ASP A 232 9.37 16.87 -19.62
CA ASP A 232 9.42 15.78 -20.59
C ASP A 232 9.44 14.38 -19.95
N GLU A 233 9.19 13.35 -20.75
CA GLU A 233 9.15 11.97 -20.26
C GLU A 233 10.45 11.55 -19.54
N ALA A 234 11.60 12.08 -19.95
CA ALA A 234 12.89 11.79 -19.33
C ALA A 234 12.97 12.34 -17.90
N ALA A 235 12.54 13.58 -17.67
CA ALA A 235 12.52 14.19 -16.35
C ALA A 235 11.50 13.50 -15.43
N TRP A 236 10.36 13.04 -15.96
CA TRP A 236 9.40 12.23 -15.21
C TRP A 236 9.95 10.86 -14.81
N LYS A 237 10.74 10.20 -15.66
CA LYS A 237 11.45 8.95 -15.30
C LYS A 237 12.47 9.19 -14.18
N LYS A 238 13.20 10.30 -14.21
CA LYS A 238 14.12 10.69 -13.11
C LYS A 238 13.38 10.95 -11.78
N ALA A 239 12.13 11.39 -11.84
CA ALA A 239 11.26 11.53 -10.65
C ALA A 239 10.60 10.20 -10.20
N GLY A 240 10.98 9.06 -10.80
CA GLY A 240 10.54 7.73 -10.42
C GLY A 240 9.30 7.22 -11.18
N ALA A 241 8.86 7.91 -12.23
CA ALA A 241 7.76 7.43 -13.06
C ALA A 241 8.23 6.32 -14.02
N MET A 242 7.47 5.24 -14.11
CA MET A 242 7.71 4.16 -15.08
C MET A 242 7.26 4.53 -16.50
N GLY A 243 6.43 5.56 -16.63
CA GLY A 243 5.95 6.06 -17.92
C GLY A 243 5.11 7.33 -17.76
N LEU A 244 5.08 8.15 -18.81
CA LEU A 244 4.33 9.39 -18.88
C LEU A 244 3.42 9.40 -20.10
N ILE A 245 2.17 9.83 -19.93
CA ILE A 245 1.21 10.01 -21.00
C ILE A 245 0.61 11.41 -20.85
N VAL A 246 0.85 12.28 -21.83
CA VAL A 246 0.26 13.63 -21.87
C VAL A 246 -0.77 13.67 -22.99
N LYS A 247 -2.02 14.04 -22.67
CA LYS A 247 -3.11 14.15 -23.64
C LYS A 247 -4.00 15.34 -23.34
N GLY A 248 -3.90 16.39 -24.17
CA GLY A 248 -4.52 17.68 -23.86
C GLY A 248 -4.00 18.17 -22.50
N ASN A 249 -4.90 18.62 -21.64
CA ASN A 249 -4.56 19.11 -20.29
C ASN A 249 -4.35 17.99 -19.24
N GLY A 250 -4.51 16.73 -19.63
CA GLY A 250 -4.32 15.58 -18.74
C GLY A 250 -2.90 15.01 -18.80
N VAL A 251 -2.24 14.96 -17.66
CA VAL A 251 -0.93 14.30 -17.45
C VAL A 251 -1.17 13.02 -16.65
N GLN A 252 -0.72 11.88 -17.17
CA GLN A 252 -0.78 10.59 -16.46
C GLN A 252 0.61 10.01 -16.30
N ALA A 253 1.05 9.83 -15.07
CA ALA A 253 2.33 9.23 -14.74
C ALA A 253 2.11 7.87 -14.06
N VAL A 254 2.86 6.85 -14.50
CA VAL A 254 2.76 5.47 -13.97
C VAL A 254 3.75 5.33 -12.81
N TYR A 255 3.25 5.16 -11.58
CA TYR A 255 4.06 4.96 -10.37
C TYR A 255 3.81 3.61 -9.69
N GLY A 256 2.97 2.75 -10.29
CA GLY A 256 2.59 1.48 -9.68
C GLY A 256 1.74 1.67 -8.42
N PRO A 257 1.76 0.72 -7.48
CA PRO A 257 0.89 0.73 -6.28
C PRO A 257 1.02 1.99 -5.40
N LYS A 258 2.09 2.77 -5.58
CA LYS A 258 2.37 4.00 -4.84
C LYS A 258 1.62 5.23 -5.37
N ALA A 259 0.87 5.10 -6.48
CA ALA A 259 0.19 6.23 -7.10
C ALA A 259 -0.83 6.92 -6.18
N ASP A 260 -1.54 6.16 -5.35
CA ASP A 260 -2.54 6.68 -4.41
C ASP A 260 -1.89 7.44 -3.24
N VAL A 261 -0.76 6.92 -2.74
CA VAL A 261 0.05 7.58 -1.70
C VAL A 261 0.60 8.91 -2.22
N LEU A 262 1.20 8.90 -3.42
CA LEU A 262 1.72 10.12 -4.05
C LEU A 262 0.63 11.18 -4.28
N LYS A 263 -0.61 10.78 -4.60
CA LYS A 263 -1.74 11.71 -4.69
C LYS A 263 -1.99 12.39 -3.34
N SER A 264 -2.11 11.61 -2.27
CA SER A 264 -2.35 12.16 -0.92
C SER A 264 -1.26 13.13 -0.54
N ASP A 265 0.01 12.75 -0.69
CA ASP A 265 1.15 13.57 -0.30
C ASP A 265 1.25 14.87 -1.12
N ILE A 266 0.94 14.82 -2.43
CA ILE A 266 0.88 16.02 -3.28
C ILE A 266 -0.26 16.93 -2.81
N GLN A 267 -1.44 16.37 -2.56
CA GLN A 267 -2.61 17.15 -2.13
C GLN A 267 -2.35 17.81 -0.77
N ASP A 268 -1.81 17.07 0.19
CA ASP A 268 -1.46 17.57 1.51
C ASP A 268 -0.43 18.71 1.42
N LEU A 269 0.56 18.59 0.54
CA LEU A 269 1.56 19.63 0.33
C LEU A 269 0.96 20.89 -0.34
N LEU A 270 0.07 20.72 -1.31
CA LEU A 270 -0.63 21.84 -1.96
C LEU A 270 -1.53 22.60 -0.97
N ASP A 271 -2.20 21.88 -0.08
CA ASP A 271 -3.12 22.43 0.92
C ASP A 271 -2.40 23.02 2.14
N SER A 272 -1.19 22.55 2.45
CA SER A 272 -0.39 23.01 3.60
C SER A 272 0.04 24.48 3.53
N GLY A 273 0.02 25.09 2.35
CA GLY A 273 0.46 26.47 2.14
C GLY A 273 1.97 26.71 2.32
N VAL A 274 2.76 25.64 2.48
CA VAL A 274 4.23 25.68 2.59
C VAL A 274 4.84 26.14 1.26
N ASP A 275 5.89 26.96 1.31
CA ASP A 275 6.60 27.37 0.10
C ASP A 275 7.29 26.17 -0.56
N ILE A 276 6.91 25.90 -1.81
CA ILE A 276 7.47 24.84 -2.64
C ILE A 276 8.67 25.43 -3.38
N PRO A 277 9.90 24.99 -3.09
CA PRO A 277 11.07 25.52 -3.77
C PRO A 277 11.02 25.16 -5.26
N LYS A 278 11.19 26.16 -6.13
CA LYS A 278 11.26 25.96 -7.59
C LYS A 278 12.57 25.28 -7.93
N THR A 279 12.53 23.98 -8.20
CA THR A 279 13.65 23.24 -8.78
C THR A 279 13.48 23.20 -10.28
N ASP A 280 14.46 23.71 -11.03
CA ASP A 280 14.44 23.63 -12.49
C ASP A 280 14.78 22.20 -12.92
N VAL A 281 13.79 21.46 -13.42
CA VAL A 281 13.87 20.03 -13.74
C VAL A 281 14.20 19.78 -15.21
N THR A 282 14.33 20.86 -16.00
CA THR A 282 14.48 20.86 -17.47
C THR A 282 15.88 21.23 -17.96
N ALA A 283 16.75 21.70 -17.09
CA ALA A 283 18.15 21.89 -17.45
C ALA A 283 18.83 20.51 -17.58
N PRO A 284 19.69 20.29 -18.59
CA PRO A 284 20.70 19.25 -18.50
C PRO A 284 21.43 19.44 -17.18
N GLU A 285 21.59 18.38 -16.41
CA GLU A 285 22.49 18.39 -15.24
C GLU A 285 23.89 18.72 -15.76
N GLU A 286 24.24 20.00 -15.86
CA GLU A 286 25.58 20.39 -15.50
C GLU A 286 25.75 19.95 -14.05
N ASP A 287 26.78 19.13 -13.81
CA ASP A 287 27.27 18.66 -12.53
C ASP A 287 27.23 19.77 -11.46
N LYS A 288 26.06 19.97 -10.87
CA LYS A 288 25.92 20.57 -9.56
C LYS A 288 25.88 19.39 -8.63
N THR A 289 27.08 18.92 -8.34
CA THR A 289 27.43 18.35 -7.05
C THR A 289 26.51 18.98 -6.01
N ALA A 290 25.62 18.15 -5.46
CA ALA A 290 24.98 18.48 -4.20
C ALA A 290 26.10 18.96 -3.28
N ASP A 291 25.88 20.04 -2.53
CA ASP A 291 26.84 20.56 -1.57
C ASP A 291 26.96 19.51 -0.45
N VAL A 292 27.69 18.42 -0.73
CA VAL A 292 28.11 17.44 0.25
C VAL A 292 29.09 18.20 1.10
N SER A 293 28.63 18.65 2.26
CA SER A 293 29.51 19.04 3.35
C SER A 293 30.37 17.83 3.67
N PHE A 294 31.54 17.76 3.03
CA PHE A 294 32.51 16.70 3.23
C PHE A 294 32.99 16.82 4.67
N LYS A 295 32.61 15.87 5.53
CA LYS A 295 32.98 15.86 6.95
C LYS A 295 34.50 15.78 7.19
N GLY A 296 35.30 15.60 6.13
CA GLY A 296 36.76 15.49 6.23
C GLY A 296 37.23 14.15 6.81
N VAL A 297 36.32 13.19 6.98
CA VAL A 297 36.61 11.89 7.58
C VAL A 297 36.87 10.88 6.47
N THR A 298 37.97 10.15 6.59
CA THR A 298 38.35 9.08 5.67
C THR A 298 38.44 7.79 6.46
N GLU A 299 37.71 6.77 6.04
CA GLU A 299 37.80 5.41 6.59
C GLU A 299 38.30 4.44 5.52
N GLU A 300 39.07 3.43 5.92
CA GLU A 300 39.46 2.34 5.04
C GLU A 300 38.29 1.35 4.92
N VAL A 301 37.88 1.08 3.68
CA VAL A 301 36.83 0.10 3.35
C VAL A 301 37.49 -1.09 2.65
N ALA A 302 37.44 -2.26 3.28
CA ALA A 302 37.98 -3.49 2.72
C ALA A 302 37.03 -4.12 1.69
N THR A 303 37.52 -5.13 0.95
CA THR A 303 36.65 -5.95 0.10
C THR A 303 35.70 -6.81 0.93
N VAL A 304 34.53 -7.11 0.39
CA VAL A 304 33.52 -7.98 1.01
C VAL A 304 33.78 -9.47 0.74
N ALA A 305 34.61 -9.80 -0.24
CA ALA A 305 34.93 -11.17 -0.62
C ALA A 305 36.27 -11.23 -1.38
N ASP A 306 36.86 -12.42 -1.45
CA ASP A 306 37.93 -12.71 -2.39
C ASP A 306 37.37 -12.74 -3.82
N GLY A 307 38.07 -12.13 -4.77
CA GLY A 307 37.72 -12.20 -6.18
C GLY A 307 38.04 -10.92 -6.95
N GLN A 308 37.35 -10.72 -8.08
CA GLN A 308 37.64 -9.61 -8.99
C GLN A 308 36.85 -8.36 -8.60
N VAL A 309 37.56 -7.29 -8.23
CA VAL A 309 36.95 -5.98 -7.98
C VAL A 309 36.59 -5.32 -9.31
N LEU A 310 35.35 -4.84 -9.40
CA LEU A 310 34.79 -4.15 -10.55
C LEU A 310 34.39 -2.73 -10.14
N PRO A 311 34.61 -1.72 -10.99
CA PRO A 311 34.02 -0.40 -10.79
C PRO A 311 32.50 -0.52 -10.69
N ILE A 312 31.88 0.23 -9.77
CA ILE A 312 30.42 0.18 -9.60
C ILE A 312 29.67 0.52 -10.90
N THR A 313 30.28 1.33 -11.77
CA THR A 313 29.76 1.69 -13.09
C THR A 313 29.66 0.53 -14.09
N GLN A 314 30.32 -0.60 -13.83
CA GLN A 314 30.24 -1.82 -14.66
C GLN A 314 29.20 -2.82 -14.16
N VAL A 315 28.49 -2.53 -13.06
CA VAL A 315 27.41 -3.37 -12.56
C VAL A 315 26.22 -3.29 -13.53
N HIS A 316 25.64 -4.44 -13.90
CA HIS A 316 24.53 -4.51 -14.85
C HIS A 316 23.17 -4.15 -14.22
N ASP A 317 23.15 -3.13 -13.38
CA ASP A 317 21.97 -2.59 -12.73
C ASP A 317 22.08 -1.05 -12.67
N PRO A 318 21.09 -0.28 -13.17
CA PRO A 318 21.15 1.17 -13.20
C PRO A 318 21.25 1.83 -11.81
N VAL A 319 20.64 1.24 -10.78
CA VAL A 319 20.65 1.78 -9.40
C VAL A 319 22.06 1.82 -8.85
N PHE A 320 22.84 0.76 -9.10
CA PHE A 320 24.24 0.70 -8.69
C PHE A 320 25.17 1.43 -9.67
N SER A 321 25.08 1.16 -10.98
CA SER A 321 26.01 1.72 -11.97
C SER A 321 25.93 3.23 -12.13
N GLN A 322 24.77 3.84 -11.85
CA GLN A 322 24.60 5.29 -11.82
C GLN A 322 24.83 5.89 -10.42
N LYS A 323 25.30 5.09 -9.45
CA LYS A 323 25.60 5.51 -8.07
C LYS A 323 24.38 6.12 -7.35
N MET A 324 23.17 5.70 -7.70
CA MET A 324 21.93 6.29 -7.14
C MET A 324 21.76 5.99 -5.64
N MET A 325 22.31 4.87 -5.16
CA MET A 325 22.31 4.50 -3.74
C MET A 325 23.61 4.85 -3.01
N GLY A 326 24.58 5.48 -3.68
CA GLY A 326 25.90 5.76 -3.14
C GLY A 326 27.02 5.35 -4.10
N ASP A 327 28.23 5.86 -3.82
CA ASP A 327 29.44 5.45 -4.54
C ASP A 327 30.03 4.17 -3.92
N GLY A 328 30.91 3.49 -4.66
CA GLY A 328 31.57 2.28 -4.19
C GLY A 328 32.15 1.42 -5.31
N PHE A 329 32.18 0.12 -5.08
CA PHE A 329 32.67 -0.88 -6.02
C PHE A 329 31.86 -2.18 -5.88
N ALA A 330 31.96 -3.03 -6.89
CA ALA A 330 31.42 -4.39 -6.85
C ALA A 330 32.55 -5.41 -6.79
N VAL A 331 32.25 -6.62 -6.38
CA VAL A 331 33.20 -7.74 -6.34
C VAL A 331 32.52 -8.94 -6.97
N GLU A 332 33.16 -9.57 -7.94
CA GLU A 332 32.79 -10.89 -8.42
C GLU A 332 33.48 -11.94 -7.53
N PRO A 333 32.74 -12.61 -6.62
CA PRO A 333 33.36 -13.41 -5.58
C PRO A 333 33.81 -14.78 -6.09
N GLU A 334 34.97 -15.26 -5.61
CA GLU A 334 35.48 -16.60 -5.87
C GLU A 334 34.77 -17.68 -5.04
N ASN A 335 34.22 -17.30 -3.89
CA ASN A 335 33.51 -18.19 -2.98
C ASN A 335 32.30 -17.50 -2.32
N GLY A 336 31.42 -18.29 -1.72
CA GLY A 336 30.17 -17.80 -1.14
C GLY A 336 30.28 -17.05 0.19
N ASN A 337 31.47 -16.89 0.77
CA ASN A 337 31.62 -16.24 2.06
C ASN A 337 31.75 -14.73 1.87
N ILE A 338 30.83 -13.98 2.49
CA ILE A 338 30.79 -12.52 2.42
C ILE A 338 31.13 -11.95 3.81
N TYR A 339 32.13 -11.08 3.85
CA TYR A 339 32.73 -10.52 5.06
C TYR A 339 32.42 -9.03 5.20
N SER A 340 32.57 -8.53 6.44
CA SER A 340 32.37 -7.13 6.76
C SER A 340 33.51 -6.28 6.20
N PRO A 341 33.23 -5.29 5.35
CA PRO A 341 34.25 -4.41 4.78
C PRO A 341 34.71 -3.34 5.78
N VAL A 342 33.99 -3.15 6.89
CA VAL A 342 34.25 -2.15 7.94
C VAL A 342 33.96 -2.73 9.32
N ALA A 343 34.47 -2.08 10.38
CA ALA A 343 34.03 -2.33 11.74
C ALA A 343 32.86 -1.39 12.07
N GLY A 344 31.81 -1.90 12.73
CA GLY A 344 30.63 -1.09 13.00
C GLY A 344 29.43 -1.86 13.53
N LEU A 345 28.28 -1.20 13.50
CA LEU A 345 26.98 -1.76 13.87
C LEU A 345 26.25 -2.28 12.62
N VAL A 346 25.71 -3.50 12.68
CA VAL A 346 24.76 -4.00 11.68
C VAL A 346 23.42 -3.30 11.91
N THR A 347 23.08 -2.33 11.07
CA THR A 347 21.85 -1.53 11.20
C THR A 347 20.63 -2.25 10.63
N SER A 348 20.83 -3.10 9.62
CA SER A 348 19.73 -3.83 8.99
C SER A 348 20.22 -5.12 8.33
N VAL A 349 19.52 -6.22 8.57
CA VAL A 349 19.57 -7.46 7.80
C VAL A 349 18.22 -7.62 7.12
N PHE A 350 18.20 -7.48 5.79
CA PHE A 350 16.96 -7.54 5.05
C PHE A 350 16.29 -8.93 5.19
N PRO A 351 14.94 -9.03 5.14
CA PRO A 351 14.24 -10.31 5.39
C PRO A 351 14.67 -11.46 4.48
N THR A 352 14.99 -11.16 3.22
CA THR A 352 15.52 -12.12 2.23
C THR A 352 17.04 -12.31 2.32
N LYS A 353 17.71 -11.69 3.30
CA LYS A 353 19.13 -11.86 3.69
C LYS A 353 20.18 -11.56 2.61
N HIS A 354 19.75 -11.07 1.46
CA HIS A 354 20.59 -10.72 0.31
C HIS A 354 21.36 -9.40 0.49
N ALA A 355 20.95 -8.57 1.45
CA ALA A 355 21.58 -7.29 1.73
C ALA A 355 21.72 -7.04 3.24
N LEU A 356 22.75 -6.29 3.61
CA LEU A 356 23.04 -5.84 4.97
C LEU A 356 23.47 -4.37 4.98
N GLY A 357 22.90 -3.59 5.90
CA GLY A 357 23.36 -2.24 6.23
C GLY A 357 24.33 -2.27 7.41
N LEU A 358 25.42 -1.52 7.30
CA LEU A 358 26.42 -1.31 8.33
C LEU A 358 26.58 0.19 8.60
N LEU A 359 26.83 0.55 9.85
CA LEU A 359 27.14 1.92 10.27
C LEU A 359 28.44 1.90 11.07
N THR A 360 29.45 2.63 10.60
CA THR A 360 30.72 2.79 11.33
C THR A 360 30.57 3.77 12.48
N ASP A 361 31.51 3.74 13.42
CA ASP A 361 31.49 4.65 14.58
C ASP A 361 31.69 6.13 14.16
N ASP A 362 32.30 6.37 13.00
CA ASP A 362 32.45 7.71 12.40
C ASP A 362 31.24 8.13 11.54
N GLY A 363 30.24 7.25 11.42
CA GLY A 363 28.96 7.52 10.78
C GLY A 363 28.91 7.27 9.27
N LEU A 364 29.83 6.45 8.74
CA LEU A 364 29.75 5.96 7.36
C LEU A 364 28.70 4.83 7.29
N GLU A 365 27.70 5.01 6.44
CA GLU A 365 26.72 3.98 6.12
C GLU A 365 27.22 3.15 4.92
N VAL A 366 27.37 1.84 5.12
CA VAL A 366 27.84 0.90 4.09
C VAL A 366 26.75 -0.13 3.83
N LEU A 367 26.31 -0.24 2.58
CA LEU A 367 25.37 -1.26 2.13
C LEU A 367 26.14 -2.39 1.43
N VAL A 368 26.05 -3.61 1.98
CA VAL A 368 26.56 -4.82 1.32
C VAL A 368 25.38 -5.53 0.66
N HIS A 369 25.36 -5.58 -0.67
CA HIS A 369 24.31 -6.23 -1.47
C HIS A 369 24.90 -7.41 -2.26
N VAL A 370 24.28 -8.58 -2.19
CA VAL A 370 24.80 -9.82 -2.80
C VAL A 370 23.96 -10.22 -4.01
N GLY A 371 24.59 -10.16 -5.19
CA GLY A 371 23.96 -10.43 -6.49
C GLY A 371 23.05 -9.31 -6.99
N LEU A 372 22.35 -9.56 -8.08
CA LEU A 372 21.31 -8.68 -8.65
C LEU A 372 19.97 -9.42 -8.63
N ASP A 373 18.86 -8.71 -8.40
CA ASP A 373 17.49 -9.26 -8.32
C ASP A 373 17.29 -10.42 -7.31
N THR A 374 18.23 -10.60 -6.38
CA THR A 374 18.27 -11.73 -5.45
C THR A 374 17.17 -11.69 -4.37
N VAL A 375 16.44 -10.58 -4.27
CA VAL A 375 15.20 -10.47 -3.49
C VAL A 375 14.19 -11.54 -3.91
N ALA A 376 14.10 -11.84 -5.20
CA ALA A 376 13.16 -12.82 -5.76
C ALA A 376 13.41 -14.26 -5.28
N LEU A 377 14.60 -14.54 -4.75
CA LEU A 377 15.02 -15.86 -4.27
C LEU A 377 14.52 -16.17 -2.84
N ASN A 378 13.73 -15.26 -2.24
CA ASN A 378 13.07 -15.43 -0.94
C ASN A 378 14.01 -15.88 0.20
N GLY A 379 15.29 -15.51 0.12
CA GLY A 379 16.31 -15.85 1.12
C GLY A 379 16.79 -17.30 1.14
N ALA A 380 16.35 -18.14 0.20
CA ALA A 380 16.78 -19.54 0.14
C ALA A 380 18.31 -19.73 -0.06
N PRO A 381 19.01 -18.96 -0.91
CA PRO A 381 20.44 -19.15 -1.13
C PRO A 381 21.32 -18.42 -0.12
N PHE A 382 20.73 -17.76 0.90
CA PHE A 382 21.47 -16.90 1.83
C PHE A 382 21.37 -17.38 3.28
N SER A 383 22.53 -17.62 3.90
CA SER A 383 22.66 -17.90 5.33
C SER A 383 23.37 -16.75 6.02
N ALA A 384 22.63 -15.73 6.47
CA ALA A 384 23.14 -14.69 7.37
C ALA A 384 23.74 -15.29 8.65
N LYS A 385 24.89 -14.78 9.07
CA LYS A 385 25.63 -15.17 10.30
C LYS A 385 25.59 -14.08 11.38
N VAL A 386 25.05 -12.91 11.03
CA VAL A 386 24.87 -11.76 11.91
C VAL A 386 23.38 -11.42 12.07
N LYS A 387 23.07 -10.53 13.00
CA LYS A 387 21.71 -10.05 13.31
C LYS A 387 21.69 -8.52 13.42
N ASP A 388 20.51 -7.93 13.27
CA ASP A 388 20.28 -6.50 13.52
C ASP A 388 20.77 -6.09 14.91
N GLY A 389 21.46 -4.95 14.99
CA GLY A 389 22.04 -4.42 16.22
C GLY A 389 23.32 -5.12 16.68
N GLN A 390 23.84 -6.11 15.96
CA GLN A 390 25.12 -6.75 16.28
C GLN A 390 26.29 -5.85 15.88
N ARG A 391 27.29 -5.69 16.76
CA ARG A 391 28.58 -5.12 16.37
C ARG A 391 29.45 -6.16 15.68
N VAL A 392 30.10 -5.76 14.59
CA VAL A 392 31.02 -6.58 13.80
C VAL A 392 32.37 -5.88 13.67
N ALA A 393 33.45 -6.67 13.64
CA ALA A 393 34.77 -6.21 13.29
C ALA A 393 35.00 -6.28 11.77
N LEU A 394 35.97 -5.52 11.26
CA LEU A 394 36.43 -5.65 9.89
C LEU A 394 36.91 -7.08 9.63
N GLY A 395 36.39 -7.70 8.57
CA GLY A 395 36.68 -9.10 8.22
C GLY A 395 35.79 -10.14 8.90
N ASP A 396 34.82 -9.76 9.73
CA ASP A 396 33.85 -10.72 10.29
C ASP A 396 32.93 -11.29 9.21
N LEU A 397 32.60 -12.59 9.30
CA LEU A 397 31.70 -13.25 8.35
C LEU A 397 30.25 -12.74 8.53
N LEU A 398 29.71 -12.10 7.51
CA LEU A 398 28.35 -11.55 7.51
C LEU A 398 27.32 -12.58 7.05
N LEU A 399 27.55 -13.20 5.90
CA LEU A 399 26.65 -14.21 5.33
C LEU A 399 27.42 -15.23 4.49
N VAL A 400 26.77 -16.37 4.25
CA VAL A 400 27.21 -17.36 3.27
C VAL A 400 26.15 -17.44 2.18
N ALA A 401 26.55 -17.24 0.93
CA ALA A 401 25.73 -17.26 -0.26
C ALA A 401 26.02 -18.51 -1.10
N ASP A 402 24.96 -19.17 -1.58
CA ASP A 402 25.06 -20.24 -2.58
C ASP A 402 25.21 -19.62 -3.98
N LEU A 403 26.46 -19.47 -4.44
CA LEU A 403 26.76 -18.83 -5.72
C LEU A 403 26.23 -19.61 -6.92
N GLU A 404 26.13 -20.94 -6.84
CA GLU A 404 25.60 -21.75 -7.95
C GLU A 404 24.10 -21.53 -8.09
N ALA A 405 23.38 -21.52 -6.97
CA ALA A 405 21.94 -21.20 -6.95
C ALA A 405 21.66 -19.79 -7.45
N ILE A 406 22.51 -18.81 -7.11
CA ILE A 406 22.36 -17.41 -7.56
C ILE A 406 22.65 -17.28 -9.06
N LYS A 407 23.66 -17.97 -9.60
CA LYS A 407 23.98 -17.93 -11.04
C LYS A 407 22.96 -18.66 -11.92
N SER A 408 22.20 -19.60 -11.34
CA SER A 408 21.23 -20.44 -12.05
C SER A 408 19.81 -19.87 -12.06
N ALA A 409 19.56 -18.81 -11.29
CA ALA A 409 18.30 -18.08 -11.24
C ALA A 409 18.33 -16.87 -12.18
#